data_AF-A0A3M7PH05-F1
#
_entry.id   AF-A0A3M7PH05-F1
#
_cell.length_a   1.000
_cell.length_b   1.000
_cell.length_c   1.000
_cell.angle_alpha   90.00
_cell.angle_beta   90.00
_cell.angle_gamma   90.00
#
_symmetry.space_group_name_H-M   'P 1'
#
loop_
_entity.id
_entity.type
_entity.pdbx_description
1 polymer ?
#
loop_
_entity_poly.entity_id
_entity_poly.type
_entity_poly.pdbx_seq_one_letter_code
_entity_poly.pdbx_strand_id
1 'polypeptide(L)'
;MLNLKQTLIFLLKKIHSFFKNFFQNNSNGQTKTLNPKNLHSESSTMSEAVGSSTANSRKPSLPNISTMFTPAHLETLGIQFENTQDIEQFFDLKLELYDFDESLMILNLIRHDLRTLDERPELLNELTDNEKTIGLLLNKVIAHDPLKVSIRESFTSNFLNYLLIKLGFAQYPLLMYSQPKYSLEFEGLKMTGKPEFSIENRSQIKCIFVDENRHLTNIKIATEFSECQIAAELTAAAYTSYASPASSSMLKDQTVFAVRVIGTRFTFYKAIFHKIYLESISSGNLDLAQRHELNVYRYPPNDETETLFGFDYSDNKHREIVLKLLIRLREQIKSV
;
A
#
# COMPACT_ATOMS: atom_id res chain seq x y z
N MET A 1 -44.70 17.35 3.65
CA MET A 1 -43.47 17.60 2.84
C MET A 1 -42.71 18.75 3.49
N LEU A 2 -41.60 18.47 4.18
CA LEU A 2 -40.76 19.55 4.72
C LEU A 2 -40.08 20.29 3.55
N ASN A 3 -40.11 21.62 3.61
CA ASN A 3 -39.51 22.51 2.63
C ASN A 3 -38.00 22.23 2.55
N LEU A 4 -37.48 22.00 1.34
CA LEU A 4 -36.07 21.69 1.05
C LEU A 4 -35.08 22.63 1.77
N LYS A 5 -35.48 23.90 1.98
CA LYS A 5 -34.72 24.92 2.69
C LYS A 5 -34.56 24.61 4.18
N GLN A 6 -35.58 24.05 4.83
CA GLN A 6 -35.51 23.64 6.24
C GLN A 6 -34.62 22.40 6.44
N THR A 7 -34.67 21.46 5.50
CA THR A 7 -33.79 20.28 5.50
C THR A 7 -32.31 20.67 5.36
N LEU A 8 -32.01 21.63 4.48
CA LEU A 8 -30.64 22.12 4.28
C LEU A 8 -30.10 22.86 5.51
N ILE A 9 -30.92 23.71 6.14
CA ILE A 9 -30.56 24.41 7.39
C ILE A 9 -30.31 23.42 8.54
N PHE A 10 -31.11 22.36 8.63
CA PHE A 10 -30.92 21.32 9.63
C PHE A 10 -29.60 20.55 9.43
N LEU A 11 -29.26 20.21 8.18
CA LEU A 11 -28.00 19.55 7.85
C LEU A 11 -26.78 20.43 8.20
N LEU A 12 -26.83 21.72 7.84
CA LEU A 12 -25.74 22.66 8.11
C LEU A 12 -25.51 22.85 9.62
N LYS A 13 -26.57 22.87 10.43
CA LYS A 13 -26.46 22.93 11.90
C LYS A 13 -25.81 21.68 12.50
N LYS A 14 -26.12 20.49 11.96
CA LYS A 14 -25.47 19.23 12.40
C LYS A 14 -23.99 19.20 12.04
N ILE A 15 -23.63 19.62 10.82
CA ILE A 15 -22.22 19.69 10.37
C ILE A 15 -21.44 20.68 11.25
N HIS A 16 -21.99 21.86 11.52
CA HIS A 16 -21.34 22.85 12.37
C HIS A 16 -21.13 22.33 13.81
N SER A 17 -22.14 21.66 14.39
CA SER A 17 -22.01 21.06 15.73
C SER A 17 -20.96 19.95 15.78
N PHE A 18 -20.83 19.16 14.71
CA PHE A 18 -19.82 18.12 14.61
C PHE A 18 -18.40 18.69 14.65
N PHE A 19 -18.13 19.71 13.82
CA PHE A 19 -16.80 20.35 13.80
C PHE A 19 -16.48 21.06 15.12
N LYS A 20 -17.45 21.74 15.74
CA LYS A 20 -17.24 22.39 17.03
C LYS A 20 -16.78 21.41 18.12
N ASN A 21 -17.41 20.23 18.18
CA ASN A 21 -17.05 19.18 19.14
C ASN A 21 -15.69 18.54 18.80
N PHE A 22 -15.39 18.36 17.51
CA PHE A 22 -14.12 17.82 17.05
C PHE A 22 -12.93 18.70 17.47
N PHE A 23 -13.05 20.02 17.32
CA PHE A 23 -11.97 20.94 17.71
C PHE A 23 -11.87 21.13 19.22
N GLN A 24 -12.98 21.11 19.97
CA GLN A 24 -12.92 21.23 21.42
C GLN A 24 -12.29 20.01 22.11
N ASN A 25 -12.43 18.81 21.52
CA ASN A 25 -11.84 17.59 22.07
C ASN A 25 -10.34 17.46 21.81
N ASN A 26 -9.79 18.16 20.80
CA ASN A 26 -8.37 18.12 20.47
C ASN A 26 -7.52 19.14 21.25
N SER A 27 -8.14 20.07 21.97
CA SER A 27 -7.43 21.14 22.70
C SER A 27 -6.99 20.76 24.13
N ASN A 28 -7.36 19.58 24.64
CA ASN A 28 -7.11 19.17 26.03
C ASN A 28 -6.00 18.13 26.23
N GLY A 29 -5.15 17.90 25.22
CA GLY A 29 -3.97 17.04 25.35
C GLY A 29 -2.84 17.70 26.14
N GLN A 30 -2.87 17.59 27.48
CA GLN A 30 -1.76 17.98 28.35
C GLN A 30 -0.48 17.18 28.04
N THR A 31 0.59 17.89 27.74
CA THR A 31 1.97 17.41 27.65
C THR A 31 2.48 16.95 29.02
N LYS A 32 2.72 15.65 29.21
CA LYS A 32 3.57 15.14 30.28
C LYS A 32 5.01 15.06 29.79
N THR A 33 5.84 15.96 30.31
CA THR A 33 7.30 15.96 30.21
C THR A 33 7.87 14.82 31.08
N LEU A 34 8.68 13.95 30.46
CA LEU A 34 9.48 12.93 31.16
C LEU A 34 10.94 13.41 31.23
N ASN A 35 11.44 13.42 32.47
CA ASN A 35 12.78 13.83 32.87
C ASN A 35 13.81 12.73 32.55
N PRO A 36 15.03 13.04 32.02
CA PRO A 36 16.08 12.05 31.83
C PRO A 36 17.09 12.13 32.99
N LYS A 37 17.14 11.10 33.84
CA LYS A 37 18.29 10.85 34.73
C LYS A 37 18.51 9.35 34.91
N ASN A 38 19.63 8.88 34.37
CA ASN A 38 20.61 7.97 34.97
C ASN A 38 21.18 6.99 33.93
N LEU A 39 22.28 7.42 33.31
CA LEU A 39 23.35 6.53 32.89
C LEU A 39 24.08 6.09 34.16
N HIS A 40 24.19 4.78 34.41
CA HIS A 40 25.42 4.21 34.93
C HIS A 40 25.60 2.79 34.41
N SER A 41 26.83 2.59 33.97
CA SER A 41 27.51 1.40 33.47
C SER A 41 27.64 0.31 34.52
N GLU A 42 27.31 -0.93 34.19
CA GLU A 42 28.00 -2.11 34.74
C GLU A 42 28.23 -3.13 33.64
N SER A 43 29.51 -3.37 33.37
CA SER A 43 30.03 -4.49 32.59
C SER A 43 30.07 -5.72 33.49
N SER A 44 29.50 -6.84 33.04
CA SER A 44 29.85 -8.15 33.58
C SER A 44 29.88 -9.20 32.48
N THR A 45 31.08 -9.76 32.36
CA THR A 45 31.49 -11.04 31.77
C THR A 45 30.39 -12.09 31.61
N MET A 46 30.22 -12.59 30.39
CA MET A 46 29.54 -13.86 30.12
C MET A 46 30.57 -14.97 29.90
N SER A 47 30.57 -15.93 30.82
CA SER A 47 31.19 -17.24 30.71
C SER A 47 30.33 -18.19 29.88
N GLU A 48 30.99 -18.99 29.05
CA GLU A 48 30.43 -20.09 28.27
C GLU A 48 29.73 -21.13 29.16
N ALA A 49 28.52 -21.53 28.76
CA ALA A 49 27.91 -22.78 29.16
C ALA A 49 27.29 -23.43 27.93
N VAL A 50 27.96 -24.47 27.44
CA VAL A 50 27.49 -25.40 26.41
C VAL A 50 26.32 -26.19 27.02
N GLY A 51 25.11 -25.86 26.56
CA GLY A 51 23.88 -26.57 26.88
C GLY A 51 23.19 -26.99 25.60
N SER A 52 23.36 -28.25 25.22
CA SER A 52 22.57 -28.95 24.20
C SER A 52 21.09 -28.93 24.60
N SER A 53 20.31 -28.00 24.05
CA SER A 53 18.85 -28.04 24.10
C SER A 53 18.30 -28.51 22.76
N THR A 54 17.53 -29.58 22.82
CA THR A 54 16.70 -30.06 21.72
C THR A 54 15.68 -28.99 21.37
N ALA A 55 15.89 -28.31 20.25
CA ALA A 55 15.00 -27.28 19.73
C ALA A 55 13.67 -27.92 19.31
N ASN A 56 12.68 -27.91 20.20
CA ASN A 56 11.28 -27.93 19.81
C ASN A 56 11.01 -26.63 19.03
N SER A 57 11.17 -26.67 17.70
CA SER A 57 10.90 -25.53 16.82
C SER A 57 9.39 -25.25 16.80
N ARG A 58 8.90 -24.50 17.79
CA ARG A 58 7.56 -23.91 17.72
C ARG A 58 7.51 -23.03 16.48
N LYS A 59 6.57 -23.31 15.57
CA LYS A 59 6.28 -22.43 14.43
C LYS A 59 6.04 -21.02 14.96
N PRO A 60 6.60 -19.96 14.34
CA PRO A 60 6.44 -18.60 14.81
C PRO A 60 4.95 -18.19 14.74
N SER A 61 4.45 -17.61 15.83
CA SER A 61 3.07 -17.10 15.87
C SER A 61 2.94 -15.89 14.95
N LEU A 62 1.85 -15.81 14.17
CA LEU A 62 1.59 -14.64 13.32
C LEU A 62 1.45 -13.38 14.18
N PRO A 63 2.05 -12.24 13.77
CA PRO A 63 1.89 -10.98 14.47
C PRO A 63 0.48 -10.43 14.24
N ASN A 64 0.05 -9.57 15.15
CA ASN A 64 -1.27 -8.94 15.11
C ASN A 64 -1.39 -7.79 14.07
N ILE A 65 -0.27 -7.27 13.57
CA ILE A 65 -0.24 -6.18 12.57
C ILE A 65 0.71 -6.51 11.40
N SER A 66 0.34 -6.12 10.18
CA SER A 66 1.11 -6.39 8.95
C SER A 66 2.54 -5.83 8.98
N THR A 67 2.75 -4.68 9.62
CA THR A 67 4.07 -4.03 9.70
C THR A 67 5.11 -4.81 10.51
N MET A 68 4.68 -5.80 11.29
CA MET A 68 5.55 -6.71 12.06
C MET A 68 5.80 -8.05 11.35
N PHE A 69 5.34 -8.22 10.11
CA PHE A 69 5.70 -9.41 9.33
C PHE A 69 7.21 -9.51 9.08
N THR A 70 7.69 -10.74 9.02
CA THR A 70 9.09 -11.10 8.86
C THR A 70 9.17 -12.27 7.88
N PRO A 71 10.36 -12.58 7.33
CA PRO A 71 10.52 -13.70 6.40
C PRO A 71 10.06 -15.05 7.00
N ALA A 72 10.26 -15.25 8.31
CA ALA A 72 9.80 -16.47 8.99
C ALA A 72 8.25 -16.63 8.95
N HIS A 73 7.50 -15.52 8.90
CA HIS A 73 6.05 -15.57 8.72
C HIS A 73 5.67 -15.92 7.28
N LEU A 74 6.45 -15.49 6.28
CA LEU A 74 6.26 -15.89 4.88
C LEU A 74 6.47 -17.40 4.71
N GLU A 75 7.56 -17.93 5.27
CA GLU A 75 7.85 -19.37 5.28
C GLU A 75 6.72 -20.16 5.97
N THR A 76 6.23 -19.65 7.10
CA THR A 76 5.11 -20.27 7.84
C THR A 76 3.83 -20.32 7.00
N LEU A 77 3.60 -19.32 6.16
CA LEU A 77 2.46 -19.24 5.26
C LEU A 77 2.73 -19.83 3.86
N GLY A 78 3.94 -20.33 3.59
CA GLY A 78 4.35 -20.82 2.27
C GLY A 78 4.26 -19.76 1.17
N ILE A 79 4.57 -18.50 1.49
CA ILE A 79 4.53 -17.38 0.53
C ILE A 79 5.92 -17.15 -0.05
N GLN A 80 6.02 -17.04 -1.37
CA GLN A 80 7.25 -16.77 -2.09
C GLN A 80 7.06 -15.60 -3.07
N PHE A 81 8.12 -14.82 -3.28
CA PHE A 81 8.13 -13.73 -4.25
C PHE A 81 8.88 -14.13 -5.51
N GLU A 82 8.28 -13.86 -6.68
CA GLU A 82 8.87 -14.15 -7.97
C GLU A 82 8.96 -12.89 -8.82
N ASN A 83 10.16 -12.57 -9.33
CA ASN A 83 10.33 -11.51 -10.30
C ASN A 83 9.78 -11.98 -11.66
N THR A 84 8.88 -11.20 -12.26
CA THR A 84 8.50 -11.40 -13.65
C THR A 84 9.15 -10.36 -14.55
N GLN A 85 9.66 -10.82 -15.69
CA GLN A 85 10.21 -9.97 -16.75
C GLN A 85 9.13 -9.59 -17.78
N ASP A 86 8.04 -10.36 -17.82
CA ASP A 86 7.02 -10.28 -18.85
C ASP A 86 5.73 -9.73 -18.26
N ILE A 87 5.39 -8.52 -18.70
CA ILE A 87 4.18 -7.84 -18.24
C ILE A 87 2.89 -8.58 -18.65
N GLU A 88 2.94 -9.39 -19.70
CA GLU A 88 1.80 -10.19 -20.15
C GLU A 88 1.53 -11.39 -19.22
N GLN A 89 2.50 -11.81 -18.40
CA GLN A 89 2.25 -12.77 -17.32
C GLN A 89 1.50 -12.11 -16.15
N PHE A 90 1.64 -10.80 -16.04
CA PHE A 90 1.04 -10.01 -14.97
C PHE A 90 -0.41 -9.63 -15.31
N PHE A 91 -0.66 -9.14 -16.53
CA PHE A 91 -1.99 -8.74 -16.99
C PHE A 91 -2.49 -9.65 -18.12
N ASP A 92 -3.73 -10.13 -18.02
CA ASP A 92 -4.33 -10.94 -19.08
C ASP A 92 -4.76 -10.05 -20.28
N LEU A 93 -4.85 -8.73 -20.07
CA LEU A 93 -5.25 -7.75 -21.06
C LEU A 93 -4.04 -7.15 -21.82
N LYS A 94 -4.06 -7.31 -23.15
CA LYS A 94 -3.09 -6.67 -24.04
C LYS A 94 -3.20 -5.12 -23.99
N LEU A 95 -2.04 -4.46 -24.10
CA LEU A 95 -1.81 -3.01 -23.84
C LEU A 95 -2.42 -2.10 -24.89
N GLU A 96 -2.58 -2.64 -26.09
CA GLU A 96 -3.01 -1.89 -27.24
C GLU A 96 -4.43 -1.37 -26.94
N LEU A 97 -4.61 -0.05 -26.87
CA LEU A 97 -5.88 0.73 -26.91
C LEU A 97 -6.31 1.53 -25.66
N TYR A 98 -5.45 1.79 -24.67
CA TYR A 98 -5.86 2.68 -23.56
C TYR A 98 -5.19 4.05 -23.60
N ASP A 99 -5.96 5.05 -24.02
CA ASP A 99 -5.61 6.46 -23.89
C ASP A 99 -5.71 6.92 -22.43
N PHE A 100 -4.87 7.90 -22.08
CA PHE A 100 -4.96 8.62 -20.83
C PHE A 100 -4.85 10.12 -21.06
N ASP A 101 -5.30 10.87 -20.05
CA ASP A 101 -5.15 12.31 -20.04
C ASP A 101 -3.65 12.66 -20.05
N GLU A 102 -3.16 13.19 -21.17
CA GLU A 102 -1.76 13.56 -21.36
C GLU A 102 -1.27 14.59 -20.33
N SER A 103 -2.19 15.33 -19.68
CA SER A 103 -1.84 16.23 -18.57
C SER A 103 -1.27 15.49 -17.35
N LEU A 104 -1.41 14.16 -17.27
CA LEU A 104 -0.73 13.35 -16.26
C LEU A 104 0.78 13.19 -16.53
N MET A 105 1.24 13.50 -17.75
CA MET A 105 2.66 13.44 -18.15
C MET A 105 3.48 14.66 -17.73
N ILE A 106 2.85 15.80 -17.40
CA ILE A 106 3.51 17.02 -16.90
C ILE A 106 4.63 17.51 -17.85
N LEU A 107 4.27 17.95 -19.07
CA LEU A 107 5.11 18.64 -20.08
C LEU A 107 6.63 18.34 -20.03
N ASN A 108 7.03 17.07 -19.98
CA ASN A 108 8.42 16.60 -19.92
C ASN A 108 9.26 17.13 -18.72
N LEU A 109 8.65 17.67 -17.65
CA LEU A 109 9.40 18.05 -16.45
C LEU A 109 10.12 16.82 -15.89
N ILE A 110 11.42 16.97 -15.65
CA ILE A 110 12.25 15.94 -15.03
C ILE A 110 12.31 16.13 -13.51
N ARG A 111 12.83 15.12 -12.80
CA ARG A 111 12.96 15.16 -11.33
C ARG A 111 13.62 16.42 -10.80
N HIS A 112 14.61 16.97 -11.50
CA HIS A 112 15.26 18.22 -11.11
C HIS A 112 14.30 19.41 -11.15
N ASP A 113 13.58 19.60 -12.26
CA ASP A 113 12.59 20.67 -12.40
C ASP A 113 11.49 20.56 -11.35
N LEU A 114 10.96 19.33 -11.17
CA LEU A 114 9.94 19.03 -10.17
C LEU A 114 10.41 19.36 -8.76
N ARG A 115 11.70 19.16 -8.43
CA ARG A 115 12.26 19.50 -7.12
C ARG A 115 12.34 21.01 -6.88
N THR A 116 12.58 21.79 -7.91
CA THR A 116 12.75 23.25 -7.84
C THR A 116 11.48 24.05 -8.14
N LEU A 117 10.34 23.38 -8.30
CA LEU A 117 9.12 24.00 -8.82
C LEU A 117 8.61 25.19 -7.96
N ASP A 118 8.72 25.10 -6.63
CA ASP A 118 8.36 26.19 -5.71
C ASP A 118 9.28 27.41 -5.82
N GLU A 119 10.55 27.19 -6.21
CA GLU A 119 11.56 28.23 -6.40
C GLU A 119 11.49 28.85 -7.80
N ARG A 120 10.85 28.15 -8.73
CA ARG A 120 10.79 28.46 -10.17
C ARG A 120 9.34 28.47 -10.68
N PRO A 121 8.49 29.38 -10.19
CA PRO A 121 7.07 29.43 -10.54
C PRO A 121 6.85 29.68 -12.04
N GLU A 122 7.83 30.22 -12.76
CA GLU A 122 7.76 30.39 -14.21
C GLU A 122 7.58 29.06 -14.97
N LEU A 123 8.06 27.94 -14.42
CA LEU A 123 7.86 26.60 -14.97
C LEU A 123 6.38 26.19 -14.99
N LEU A 124 5.53 26.85 -14.21
CA LEU A 124 4.09 26.58 -14.18
C LEU A 124 3.32 27.33 -15.26
N ASN A 125 3.90 28.36 -15.89
CA ASN A 125 3.16 29.26 -16.79
C ASN A 125 2.61 28.55 -18.02
N GLU A 126 3.32 27.53 -18.51
CA GLU A 126 2.97 26.78 -19.72
C GLU A 126 2.15 25.50 -19.41
N LEU A 127 1.99 25.16 -18.13
CA LEU A 127 1.29 23.96 -17.70
C LEU A 127 -0.23 24.17 -17.62
N THR A 128 -0.98 23.13 -17.97
CA THR A 128 -2.41 23.02 -17.66
C THR A 128 -2.63 22.91 -16.14
N ASP A 129 -3.86 23.15 -15.68
CA ASP A 129 -4.17 23.09 -14.24
C ASP A 129 -3.94 21.69 -13.64
N ASN A 130 -4.16 20.64 -14.42
CA ASN A 130 -3.85 19.26 -14.00
C ASN A 130 -2.34 19.06 -13.85
N GLU A 131 -1.56 19.49 -14.84
CA GLU A 131 -0.10 19.40 -14.80
C GLU A 131 0.50 20.20 -13.65
N LYS A 132 0.02 21.43 -13.42
CA LYS A 132 0.40 22.24 -12.25
C LYS A 132 0.12 21.50 -10.96
N THR A 133 -1.06 20.90 -10.85
CA THR A 133 -1.46 20.20 -9.62
C THR A 133 -0.55 19.00 -9.35
N ILE A 134 -0.30 18.16 -10.34
CA ILE A 134 0.57 16.98 -10.17
C ILE A 134 2.02 17.43 -9.95
N GLY A 135 2.50 18.42 -10.69
CA GLY A 135 3.83 19.00 -10.52
C GLY A 135 4.06 19.48 -9.09
N LEU A 136 3.11 20.22 -8.52
CA LEU A 136 3.18 20.70 -7.13
C LEU A 136 3.06 19.56 -6.10
N LEU A 137 2.25 18.53 -6.37
CA LEU A 137 2.18 17.35 -5.49
C LEU A 137 3.50 16.58 -5.50
N LEU A 138 4.09 16.36 -6.67
CA LEU A 138 5.40 15.72 -6.83
C LEU A 138 6.51 16.56 -6.22
N ASN A 139 6.48 17.89 -6.37
CA ASN A 139 7.42 18.79 -5.71
C ASN A 139 7.40 18.55 -4.20
N LYS A 140 6.22 18.52 -3.57
CA LYS A 140 6.08 18.24 -2.14
C LYS A 140 6.67 16.89 -1.76
N VAL A 141 6.42 15.84 -2.54
CA VAL A 141 6.98 14.51 -2.29
C VAL A 141 8.52 14.51 -2.39
N ILE A 142 9.07 15.14 -3.43
CA ILE A 142 10.52 15.12 -3.75
C ILE A 142 11.31 16.04 -2.82
N ALA A 143 10.86 17.28 -2.61
CA ALA A 143 11.53 18.27 -1.78
C ALA A 143 11.60 17.85 -0.31
N HIS A 144 10.62 17.06 0.14
CA HIS A 144 10.50 16.61 1.53
C HIS A 144 10.87 15.13 1.73
N ASP A 145 11.48 14.47 0.75
CA ASP A 145 11.98 13.09 0.91
C ASP A 145 12.91 12.91 2.15
N PRO A 146 13.75 13.91 2.52
CA PRO A 146 14.57 13.84 3.74
C PRO A 146 13.82 14.03 5.07
N LEU A 147 12.53 14.42 5.04
CA LEU A 147 11.77 14.72 6.26
C LEU A 147 11.36 13.48 7.05
N LYS A 148 10.83 13.72 8.26
CA LYS A 148 10.22 12.70 9.12
C LYS A 148 9.13 11.93 8.37
N VAL A 149 9.11 10.62 8.61
CA VAL A 149 8.23 9.60 8.03
C VAL A 149 6.78 10.06 7.85
N SER A 150 6.13 10.55 8.90
CA SER A 150 4.70 10.91 8.88
C SER A 150 4.33 12.07 7.95
N ILE A 151 5.24 13.04 7.74
CA ILE A 151 4.99 14.18 6.85
C ILE A 151 5.07 13.70 5.40
N ARG A 152 6.07 12.88 5.09
CA ARG A 152 6.28 12.33 3.75
C ARG A 152 5.11 11.44 3.32
N GLU A 153 4.64 10.55 4.19
CA GLU A 153 3.46 9.72 3.95
C GLU A 153 2.28 10.57 3.49
N SER A 154 1.98 11.67 4.21
CA SER A 154 0.87 12.54 3.83
C SER A 154 1.03 13.16 2.43
N PHE A 155 2.26 13.44 1.98
CA PHE A 155 2.50 13.94 0.63
C PHE A 155 2.36 12.85 -0.42
N THR A 156 2.92 11.66 -0.18
CA THR A 156 2.77 10.49 -1.05
C THR A 156 1.29 10.11 -1.20
N SER A 157 0.55 10.00 -0.09
CA SER A 157 -0.88 9.70 -0.10
C SER A 157 -1.68 10.74 -0.87
N ASN A 158 -1.38 12.04 -0.73
CA ASN A 158 -2.07 13.09 -1.47
C ASN A 158 -1.79 13.02 -2.98
N PHE A 159 -0.52 12.79 -3.37
CA PHE A 159 -0.15 12.56 -4.76
C PHE A 159 -0.87 11.34 -5.33
N LEU A 160 -0.81 10.20 -4.63
CA LEU A 160 -1.41 8.95 -5.07
C LEU A 160 -2.93 9.07 -5.18
N ASN A 161 -3.60 9.65 -4.17
CA ASN A 161 -5.04 9.88 -4.20
C ASN A 161 -5.47 10.70 -5.42
N TYR A 162 -4.75 11.80 -5.71
CA TYR A 162 -5.04 12.63 -6.88
C TYR A 162 -4.88 11.81 -8.18
N LEU A 163 -3.77 11.07 -8.31
CA LEU A 163 -3.48 10.25 -9.47
C LEU A 163 -4.55 9.16 -9.69
N LEU A 164 -4.93 8.43 -8.64
CA LEU A 164 -5.93 7.36 -8.71
C LEU A 164 -7.32 7.89 -9.07
N ILE A 165 -7.72 9.04 -8.52
CA ILE A 165 -8.99 9.68 -8.88
C ILE A 165 -9.00 10.07 -10.36
N LYS A 166 -7.91 10.68 -10.85
CA LYS A 166 -7.79 11.08 -12.27
C LYS A 166 -7.76 9.89 -13.21
N LEU A 167 -7.14 8.79 -12.80
CA LEU A 167 -7.17 7.53 -13.51
C LEU A 167 -8.49 6.77 -13.32
N GLY A 168 -9.50 7.31 -12.62
CA GLY A 168 -10.82 6.70 -12.56
C GLY A 168 -10.93 5.43 -11.69
N PHE A 169 -10.03 5.25 -10.73
CA PHE A 169 -10.12 4.17 -9.73
C PHE A 169 -11.26 4.39 -8.72
N ALA A 170 -11.75 5.62 -8.59
CA ALA A 170 -12.90 6.00 -7.76
C ALA A 170 -14.19 6.21 -8.59
N GLN A 171 -14.29 5.57 -9.75
CA GLN A 171 -15.44 5.66 -10.65
C GLN A 171 -16.09 4.30 -10.84
N TYR A 172 -17.43 4.28 -10.90
CA TYR A 172 -18.21 3.05 -11.10
C TYR A 172 -17.69 2.24 -12.32
N PRO A 173 -17.54 0.90 -12.20
CA PRO A 173 -17.98 0.04 -11.10
C PRO A 173 -17.01 -0.07 -9.90
N LEU A 174 -15.91 0.67 -9.93
CA LEU A 174 -14.89 0.63 -8.89
C LEU A 174 -15.24 1.53 -7.70
N LEU A 175 -14.91 1.05 -6.51
CA LEU A 175 -14.99 1.81 -5.27
C LEU A 175 -13.59 1.88 -4.67
N MET A 176 -13.15 3.10 -4.34
CA MET A 176 -11.88 3.34 -3.69
C MET A 176 -12.11 3.66 -2.21
N TYR A 177 -11.44 2.92 -1.34
CA TYR A 177 -11.46 3.17 0.11
C TYR A 177 -10.08 3.62 0.57
N SER A 178 -10.04 4.64 1.42
CA SER A 178 -8.80 5.06 2.08
C SER A 178 -8.66 4.36 3.42
N GLN A 179 -7.47 3.84 3.68
CA GLN A 179 -7.06 3.18 4.91
C GLN A 179 -8.03 2.09 5.43
N PRO A 180 -8.52 1.19 4.55
CA PRO A 180 -9.37 0.09 4.98
C PRO A 180 -8.59 -0.84 5.92
N LYS A 181 -9.33 -1.61 6.72
CA LYS A 181 -8.74 -2.63 7.59
C LYS A 181 -9.20 -3.99 7.11
N TYR A 182 -8.24 -4.85 6.79
CA TYR A 182 -8.47 -6.23 6.43
C TYR A 182 -7.90 -7.12 7.50
N SER A 183 -8.53 -8.28 7.73
CA SER A 183 -8.09 -9.16 8.79
C SER A 183 -8.03 -10.59 8.34
N LEU A 184 -6.98 -11.26 8.80
CA LEU A 184 -6.82 -12.70 8.73
C LEU A 184 -6.97 -13.24 10.15
N GLU A 185 -7.78 -14.28 10.30
CA GLU A 185 -7.94 -14.99 11.57
C GLU A 185 -7.37 -16.40 11.41
N PHE A 186 -6.45 -16.78 12.30
CA PHE A 186 -5.69 -18.03 12.28
C PHE A 186 -5.51 -18.54 13.70
N GLU A 187 -6.01 -19.73 14.02
CA GLU A 187 -5.91 -20.35 15.37
C GLU A 187 -6.31 -19.41 16.54
N GLY A 188 -7.31 -18.55 16.31
CA GLY A 188 -7.75 -17.54 17.29
C GLY A 188 -6.87 -16.29 17.40
N LEU A 189 -5.75 -16.24 16.66
CA LEU A 189 -4.98 -15.02 16.44
C LEU A 189 -5.57 -14.23 15.28
N LYS A 190 -5.54 -12.90 15.41
CA LYS A 190 -6.02 -11.99 14.37
C LYS A 190 -4.87 -11.11 13.91
N MET A 191 -4.51 -11.26 12.64
CA MET A 191 -3.61 -10.36 11.94
C MET A 191 -4.42 -9.31 11.19
N THR A 192 -4.05 -8.03 11.30
CA THR A 192 -4.70 -6.94 10.58
C THR A 192 -3.74 -6.30 9.58
N GLY A 193 -4.15 -6.26 8.32
CA GLY A 193 -3.55 -5.46 7.26
C GLY A 193 -4.28 -4.13 7.11
N LYS A 194 -3.52 -3.06 6.89
CA LYS A 194 -4.06 -1.70 6.72
C LYS A 194 -3.37 -0.99 5.55
N PRO A 195 -3.71 -1.34 4.30
CA PRO A 195 -3.18 -0.65 3.14
C PRO A 195 -3.64 0.81 3.13
N GLU A 196 -2.95 1.66 2.37
CA GLU A 196 -3.27 3.08 2.27
C GLU A 196 -4.53 3.32 1.45
N PHE A 197 -4.70 2.56 0.36
CA PHE A 197 -5.96 2.50 -0.39
C PHE A 197 -6.34 1.07 -0.74
N SER A 198 -7.62 0.83 -0.97
CA SER A 198 -8.09 -0.36 -1.67
C SER A 198 -9.05 -0.01 -2.79
N ILE A 199 -9.06 -0.86 -3.81
CA ILE A 199 -9.97 -0.82 -4.93
C ILE A 199 -10.82 -2.07 -4.89
N GLU A 200 -12.12 -1.87 -4.80
CA GLU A 200 -13.11 -2.93 -4.77
C GLU A 200 -14.00 -2.87 -6.01
N ASN A 201 -14.38 -4.05 -6.52
CA ASN A 201 -15.39 -4.21 -7.57
C ASN A 201 -16.43 -5.22 -7.07
N ARG A 202 -17.71 -4.82 -7.00
CA ARG A 202 -18.82 -5.68 -6.50
C ARG A 202 -18.51 -6.36 -5.16
N SER A 203 -17.97 -5.59 -4.21
CA SER A 203 -17.58 -6.05 -2.86
C SER A 203 -16.47 -7.11 -2.83
N GLN A 204 -15.72 -7.28 -3.92
CA GLN A 204 -14.48 -8.05 -3.96
C GLN A 204 -13.30 -7.09 -3.90
N ILE A 205 -12.33 -7.35 -3.01
CA ILE A 205 -11.09 -6.57 -2.95
C ILE A 205 -10.19 -7.08 -4.07
N LYS A 206 -9.90 -6.20 -5.02
CA LYS A 206 -9.17 -6.56 -6.23
C LYS A 206 -7.76 -5.99 -6.24
N CYS A 207 -7.57 -4.82 -5.65
CA CYS A 207 -6.27 -4.21 -5.53
C CYS A 207 -6.11 -3.47 -4.20
N ILE A 208 -4.91 -3.49 -3.65
CA ILE A 208 -4.50 -2.67 -2.52
C ILE A 208 -3.32 -1.77 -2.91
N PHE A 209 -3.27 -0.56 -2.38
CA PHE A 209 -2.13 0.33 -2.51
C PHE A 209 -1.44 0.41 -1.16
N VAL A 210 -0.16 0.07 -1.14
CA VAL A 210 0.66 0.04 0.06
C VAL A 210 1.66 1.19 -0.04
N ASP A 211 1.49 2.20 0.82
CA ASP A 211 2.53 3.21 1.03
C ASP A 211 3.49 2.68 2.10
N GLU A 212 4.79 2.73 1.80
CA GLU A 212 5.80 2.24 2.73
C GLU A 212 6.47 3.35 3.54
N ASN A 213 6.36 3.19 4.85
CA ASN A 213 6.90 4.10 5.86
C ASN A 213 8.44 4.08 5.96
N ARG A 214 9.15 3.35 5.08
CA ARG A 214 10.59 3.18 5.18
C ARG A 214 11.33 4.18 4.30
N HIS A 215 12.23 4.93 4.91
CA HIS A 215 13.19 5.75 4.16
C HIS A 215 13.95 4.87 3.17
N LEU A 216 14.16 5.33 1.92
CA LEU A 216 15.02 4.65 0.95
C LEU A 216 16.41 4.33 1.54
N THR A 217 16.88 5.15 2.47
CA THR A 217 18.16 4.98 3.19
C THR A 217 18.14 3.90 4.27
N ASN A 218 16.97 3.44 4.70
CA ASN A 218 16.79 2.42 5.75
C ASN A 218 16.17 1.12 5.22
N ILE A 219 15.93 1.01 3.91
CA ILE A 219 15.52 -0.25 3.30
C ILE A 219 16.73 -1.18 3.30
N LYS A 220 16.80 -2.05 4.32
CA LYS A 220 17.78 -3.13 4.34
C LYS A 220 17.30 -4.21 3.39
N ILE A 221 18.19 -4.68 2.51
CA ILE A 221 18.00 -5.89 1.70
C ILE A 221 17.54 -7.06 2.59
N ALA A 222 18.09 -7.15 3.80
CA ALA A 222 17.73 -8.13 4.82
C ALA A 222 16.27 -8.09 5.32
N THR A 223 15.50 -7.06 4.95
CA THR A 223 14.06 -6.96 5.26
C THR A 223 13.18 -7.18 4.02
N GLU A 224 13.76 -7.73 2.96
CA GLU A 224 13.09 -8.04 1.69
C GLU A 224 12.30 -6.84 1.16
N PHE A 225 12.86 -5.64 1.29
CA PHE A 225 12.20 -4.41 0.82
C PHE A 225 10.77 -4.24 1.37
N SER A 226 10.48 -4.70 2.59
CA SER A 226 9.14 -4.73 3.20
C SER A 226 8.05 -5.49 2.44
N GLU A 227 8.45 -6.38 1.53
CA GLU A 227 7.55 -7.31 0.84
C GLU A 227 6.81 -8.24 1.82
N CYS A 228 7.41 -8.50 2.99
CA CYS A 228 6.76 -9.10 4.15
C CYS A 228 5.43 -8.41 4.53
N GLN A 229 5.38 -7.07 4.56
CA GLN A 229 4.15 -6.33 4.87
C GLN A 229 3.13 -6.45 3.72
N ILE A 230 3.60 -6.37 2.47
CA ILE A 230 2.77 -6.49 1.27
C ILE A 230 2.09 -7.87 1.24
N ALA A 231 2.83 -8.95 1.50
CA ALA A 231 2.30 -10.29 1.61
C ALA A 231 1.22 -10.41 2.69
N ALA A 232 1.45 -9.82 3.87
CA ALA A 232 0.47 -9.81 4.94
C ALA A 232 -0.84 -9.11 4.53
N GLU A 233 -0.73 -7.94 3.89
CA GLU A 233 -1.88 -7.16 3.46
C GLU A 233 -2.63 -7.79 2.29
N LEU A 234 -1.91 -8.35 1.30
CA LEU A 234 -2.49 -9.16 0.23
C LEU A 234 -3.26 -10.36 0.79
N THR A 235 -2.66 -11.09 1.74
CA THR A 235 -3.28 -12.27 2.36
C THR A 235 -4.52 -11.88 3.15
N ALA A 236 -4.45 -10.81 3.95
CA ALA A 236 -5.60 -10.31 4.69
C ALA A 236 -6.74 -9.86 3.76
N ALA A 237 -6.42 -9.18 2.66
CA ALA A 237 -7.38 -8.72 1.66
C ALA A 237 -8.06 -9.91 0.94
N ALA A 238 -7.26 -10.89 0.50
CA ALA A 238 -7.76 -12.10 -0.15
C ALA A 238 -8.67 -12.90 0.80
N TYR A 239 -8.23 -13.11 2.04
CA TYR A 239 -9.03 -13.81 3.05
C TYR A 239 -10.33 -13.08 3.37
N THR A 240 -10.29 -11.76 3.52
CA THR A 240 -11.50 -10.95 3.77
C THR A 240 -12.50 -11.10 2.62
N SER A 241 -12.05 -11.07 1.36
CA SER A 241 -12.91 -11.27 0.19
C SER A 241 -13.48 -12.70 0.12
N TYR A 242 -12.67 -13.68 0.50
CA TYR A 242 -13.04 -15.09 0.51
C TYR A 242 -14.07 -15.43 1.59
N ALA A 243 -13.90 -14.87 2.79
CA ALA A 243 -14.75 -15.14 3.95
C ALA A 243 -16.02 -14.26 4.00
N SER A 244 -16.07 -13.16 3.25
CA SER A 244 -17.20 -12.22 3.27
C SER A 244 -18.45 -12.81 2.59
N PRO A 245 -19.59 -12.93 3.30
CA PRO A 245 -20.85 -13.36 2.70
C PRO A 245 -21.42 -12.37 1.66
N ALA A 246 -20.97 -11.12 1.72
CA ALA A 246 -21.36 -10.09 0.75
C ALA A 246 -20.53 -10.15 -0.54
N SER A 247 -19.45 -10.92 -0.55
CA SER A 247 -18.57 -11.06 -1.71
C SER A 247 -19.13 -12.06 -2.71
N SER A 248 -19.17 -11.67 -3.99
CA SER A 248 -19.52 -12.58 -5.09
C SER A 248 -18.43 -13.64 -5.40
N SER A 249 -17.24 -13.50 -4.79
CA SER A 249 -16.13 -14.46 -4.84
C SER A 249 -16.01 -15.32 -3.57
N MET A 250 -17.00 -15.30 -2.68
CA MET A 250 -17.01 -16.15 -1.48
C MET A 250 -16.71 -17.62 -1.84
N LEU A 251 -15.79 -18.23 -1.09
CA LEU A 251 -15.35 -19.63 -1.26
C LEU A 251 -14.80 -19.97 -2.67
N LYS A 252 -14.20 -19.00 -3.37
CA LYS A 252 -13.52 -19.18 -4.67
C LYS A 252 -12.07 -18.73 -4.60
N ASP A 253 -11.32 -19.03 -5.66
CA ASP A 253 -9.99 -18.47 -5.89
C ASP A 253 -10.06 -16.93 -5.91
N GLN A 254 -9.04 -16.28 -5.34
CA GLN A 254 -8.91 -14.83 -5.32
C GLN A 254 -7.67 -14.41 -6.09
N THR A 255 -7.80 -13.50 -7.03
CA THR A 255 -6.65 -12.76 -7.58
C THR A 255 -6.67 -11.38 -6.97
N VAL A 256 -5.59 -11.02 -6.28
CA VAL A 256 -5.42 -9.71 -5.65
C VAL A 256 -4.13 -9.09 -6.16
N PHE A 257 -4.25 -7.84 -6.62
CA PHE A 257 -3.12 -7.03 -7.01
C PHE A 257 -2.68 -6.15 -5.83
N ALA A 258 -1.40 -5.79 -5.78
CA ALA A 258 -0.94 -4.70 -4.94
C ALA A 258 -0.06 -3.74 -5.72
N VAL A 259 -0.12 -2.47 -5.37
CA VAL A 259 0.82 -1.46 -5.86
C VAL A 259 1.51 -0.85 -4.66
N ARG A 260 2.81 -1.09 -4.56
CA ARG A 260 3.68 -0.46 -3.58
C ARG A 260 4.14 0.88 -4.11
N VAL A 261 4.02 1.90 -3.29
CA VAL A 261 4.51 3.25 -3.60
C VAL A 261 5.53 3.68 -2.55
N ILE A 262 6.72 4.11 -2.98
CA ILE A 262 7.73 4.72 -2.12
C ILE A 262 8.05 6.10 -2.66
N GLY A 263 7.41 7.12 -2.09
CA GLY A 263 7.50 8.50 -2.57
C GLY A 263 6.96 8.63 -4.00
N THR A 264 7.86 8.52 -4.99
CA THR A 264 7.53 8.62 -6.42
C THR A 264 7.69 7.30 -7.18
N ARG A 265 8.11 6.23 -6.51
CA ARG A 265 8.43 4.95 -7.16
C ARG A 265 7.32 3.93 -7.00
N PHE A 266 7.02 3.20 -8.07
CA PHE A 266 5.91 2.24 -8.16
C PHE A 266 6.42 0.82 -8.44
N THR A 267 5.99 -0.13 -7.62
CA THR A 267 6.17 -1.57 -7.85
C THR A 267 4.80 -2.26 -7.79
N PHE A 268 4.55 -3.17 -8.71
CA PHE A 268 3.30 -3.89 -8.89
C PHE A 268 3.47 -5.35 -8.44
N TYR A 269 2.46 -5.88 -7.77
CA TYR A 269 2.40 -7.25 -7.29
C TYR A 269 1.09 -7.92 -7.71
N LYS A 270 1.14 -9.21 -8.04
CA LYS A 270 -0.03 -10.05 -8.34
C LYS A 270 0.08 -11.34 -7.54
N ALA A 271 -0.98 -11.70 -6.83
CA ALA A 271 -1.07 -12.96 -6.13
C ALA A 271 -2.37 -13.67 -6.49
N ILE A 272 -2.26 -14.99 -6.75
CA ILE A 272 -3.40 -15.86 -7.02
C ILE A 272 -3.54 -16.81 -5.83
N PHE A 273 -4.53 -16.54 -4.98
CA PHE A 273 -4.87 -17.36 -3.83
C PHE A 273 -5.89 -18.41 -4.25
N HIS A 274 -5.43 -19.65 -4.38
CA HIS A 274 -6.35 -20.76 -4.60
C HIS A 274 -7.28 -20.95 -3.41
N LYS A 275 -8.52 -21.36 -3.68
CA LYS A 275 -9.53 -21.66 -2.67
C LYS A 275 -8.97 -22.59 -1.59
N ILE A 276 -8.27 -23.66 -1.98
CA ILE A 276 -7.73 -24.66 -1.06
C ILE A 276 -6.71 -24.03 -0.10
N TYR A 277 -5.89 -23.08 -0.58
CA TYR A 277 -4.95 -22.36 0.27
C TYR A 277 -5.68 -21.51 1.33
N LEU A 278 -6.70 -20.75 0.93
CA LEU A 278 -7.49 -19.92 1.85
C LEU A 278 -8.33 -20.76 2.84
N GLU A 279 -8.86 -21.90 2.39
CA GLU A 279 -9.52 -22.90 3.26
C GLU A 279 -8.56 -23.41 4.32
N SER A 280 -7.32 -23.74 3.92
CA SER A 280 -6.28 -24.24 4.81
C SER A 280 -5.92 -23.22 5.89
N ILE A 281 -5.80 -21.94 5.52
CA ILE A 281 -5.58 -20.87 6.49
C ILE A 281 -6.78 -20.75 7.43
N SER A 282 -8.00 -20.73 6.91
CA SER A 282 -9.24 -20.63 7.71
C SER A 282 -9.38 -21.76 8.74
N SER A 283 -8.99 -22.97 8.36
CA SER A 283 -9.05 -24.14 9.25
C SER A 283 -7.87 -24.28 10.20
N GLY A 284 -6.87 -23.39 10.13
CA GLY A 284 -5.63 -23.50 10.92
C GLY A 284 -4.63 -24.54 10.39
N ASN A 285 -4.84 -25.11 9.20
CA ASN A 285 -4.01 -26.19 8.67
C ASN A 285 -2.85 -25.64 7.82
N LEU A 286 -1.81 -25.12 8.48
CA LEU A 286 -0.65 -24.55 7.79
C LEU A 286 0.14 -25.55 6.96
N ASP A 287 0.18 -26.81 7.38
CA ASP A 287 0.88 -27.85 6.60
C ASP A 287 0.24 -28.04 5.23
N LEU A 288 -1.09 -27.90 5.14
CA LEU A 288 -1.79 -27.93 3.87
C LEU A 288 -1.57 -26.63 3.07
N ALA A 289 -1.60 -25.47 3.72
CA ALA A 289 -1.30 -24.19 3.07
C ALA A 289 0.11 -24.19 2.44
N GLN A 290 1.12 -24.69 3.15
CA GLN A 290 2.50 -24.78 2.67
C GLN A 290 2.66 -25.71 1.45
N ARG A 291 1.81 -26.74 1.28
CA ARG A 291 1.84 -27.61 0.09
C ARG A 291 1.30 -26.95 -1.16
N HIS A 292 0.53 -25.88 -1.01
CA HIS A 292 -0.10 -25.14 -2.10
C HIS A 292 0.59 -23.79 -2.35
N GLU A 293 1.87 -23.67 -1.98
CA GLU A 293 2.77 -22.50 -2.10
C GLU A 293 2.16 -21.30 -2.84
N LEU A 294 2.07 -20.16 -2.15
CA LEU A 294 1.56 -18.93 -2.73
C LEU A 294 2.68 -18.14 -3.40
N ASN A 295 2.63 -18.04 -4.72
CA ASN A 295 3.51 -17.18 -5.49
C ASN A 295 2.93 -15.76 -5.58
N VAL A 296 3.74 -14.78 -5.20
CA VAL A 296 3.50 -13.35 -5.39
C VAL A 296 4.43 -12.83 -6.46
N TYR A 297 3.88 -12.55 -7.64
CA TYR A 297 4.64 -12.03 -8.77
C TYR A 297 4.90 -10.54 -8.60
N ARG A 298 6.13 -10.10 -8.85
CA ARG A 298 6.60 -8.72 -8.73
C ARG A 298 7.00 -8.16 -10.10
N TYR A 299 6.55 -6.94 -10.40
CA TYR A 299 6.93 -6.18 -11.59
C TYR A 299 7.14 -4.68 -11.27
N PRO A 300 8.17 -3.99 -11.78
CA PRO A 300 9.29 -4.55 -12.54
C PRO A 300 10.07 -5.59 -11.71
N PRO A 301 10.88 -6.43 -12.36
CA PRO A 301 11.82 -7.30 -11.64
C PRO A 301 12.75 -6.45 -10.80
N ASN A 302 13.26 -7.00 -9.69
CA ASN A 302 14.26 -6.32 -8.89
C ASN A 302 15.61 -6.44 -9.58
N ASP A 303 15.98 -5.44 -10.38
CA ASP A 303 17.38 -5.28 -10.77
C ASP A 303 18.08 -4.35 -9.77
N GLU A 304 19.34 -4.65 -9.44
CA GLU A 304 20.10 -3.92 -8.41
C GLU A 304 20.45 -2.47 -8.82
N THR A 305 19.98 -1.99 -9.98
CA THR A 305 20.51 -0.80 -10.65
C THR A 305 19.48 0.28 -10.94
N GLU A 306 18.39 -0.05 -11.63
CA GLU A 306 17.42 0.89 -12.21
C GLU A 306 16.05 0.75 -11.53
N THR A 307 15.60 -0.47 -11.28
CA THR A 307 14.26 -0.78 -10.77
C THR A 307 14.24 -1.37 -9.37
N LEU A 308 15.35 -1.24 -8.63
CA LEU A 308 15.49 -1.73 -7.25
C LEU A 308 14.28 -1.39 -6.37
N PHE A 309 13.74 -0.17 -6.55
CA PHE A 309 12.57 0.35 -5.84
C PHE A 309 11.34 0.56 -6.74
N GLY A 310 11.37 0.05 -7.97
CA GLY A 310 10.33 0.22 -8.98
C GLY A 310 10.51 1.44 -9.88
N PHE A 311 9.53 1.67 -10.76
CA PHE A 311 9.54 2.77 -11.74
C PHE A 311 9.30 4.12 -11.05
N ASP A 312 10.17 5.09 -11.30
CA ASP A 312 10.09 6.43 -10.71
C ASP A 312 9.23 7.39 -11.55
N TYR A 313 8.05 7.77 -11.06
CA TYR A 313 7.13 8.70 -11.74
C TYR A 313 7.73 10.10 -11.99
N SER A 314 8.78 10.48 -11.25
CA SER A 314 9.48 11.74 -11.49
C SER A 314 10.44 11.68 -12.70
N ASP A 315 10.74 10.48 -13.20
CA ASP A 315 11.42 10.26 -14.47
C ASP A 315 10.39 10.19 -15.61
N ASN A 316 10.66 10.88 -16.71
CA ASN A 316 9.72 11.01 -17.82
C ASN A 316 9.44 9.67 -18.54
N LYS A 317 10.47 8.82 -18.71
CA LYS A 317 10.32 7.52 -19.37
C LYS A 317 9.52 6.57 -18.49
N HIS A 318 9.81 6.56 -17.19
CA HIS A 318 9.10 5.73 -16.22
C HIS A 318 7.66 6.19 -15.98
N ARG A 319 7.37 7.49 -16.06
CA ARG A 319 6.03 8.05 -15.87
C ARG A 319 5.01 7.45 -16.83
N GLU A 320 5.34 7.40 -18.12
CA GLU A 320 4.48 6.79 -19.13
C GLU A 320 4.20 5.32 -18.82
N ILE A 321 5.24 4.58 -18.42
CA ILE A 321 5.14 3.17 -18.04
C ILE A 321 4.20 3.01 -16.84
N VAL A 322 4.38 3.80 -15.76
CA VAL A 322 3.52 3.75 -14.57
C VAL A 322 2.06 4.04 -14.93
N LEU A 323 1.80 5.07 -15.74
CA LEU A 323 0.44 5.40 -16.17
C LEU A 323 -0.21 4.24 -16.93
N LYS A 324 0.50 3.69 -17.93
CA LYS A 324 0.03 2.53 -18.70
C LYS A 324 -0.25 1.32 -17.82
N LEU A 325 0.63 1.02 -16.86
CA LEU A 325 0.45 -0.09 -15.93
C LEU A 325 -0.75 0.10 -15.00
N LEU A 326 -0.94 1.30 -14.44
CA LEU A 326 -2.08 1.61 -13.60
C LEU A 326 -3.40 1.52 -14.38
N ILE A 327 -3.41 1.94 -15.65
CA ILE A 327 -4.61 1.84 -16.49
C ILE A 327 -4.93 0.38 -16.81
N ARG A 328 -3.92 -0.42 -17.20
CA ARG A 328 -4.11 -1.87 -17.40
C ARG A 328 -4.66 -2.54 -16.15
N LEU A 329 -4.09 -2.21 -14.99
CA LEU A 329 -4.57 -2.71 -13.70
C LEU A 329 -6.04 -2.34 -13.46
N ARG A 330 -6.41 -1.07 -13.68
CA ARG A 330 -7.81 -0.61 -13.57
C ARG A 330 -8.74 -1.41 -14.47
N GLU A 331 -8.38 -1.61 -15.73
CA GLU A 331 -9.22 -2.33 -16.69
C GLU A 331 -9.31 -3.83 -16.38
N GLN A 332 -8.19 -4.45 -15.95
CA GLN A 332 -8.19 -5.83 -15.46
C GLN A 332 -9.17 -5.98 -14.30
N ILE A 333 -9.13 -5.06 -13.32
CA ILE A 333 -10.02 -5.08 -12.16
C ILE A 333 -11.50 -4.91 -12.55
N LYS A 334 -11.80 -4.10 -13.58
CA LYS A 334 -13.17 -3.91 -14.08
C LYS A 334 -13.70 -5.13 -14.82
N SER A 335 -12.83 -5.84 -15.55
CA SER A 335 -13.20 -6.96 -16.43
C SER A 335 -13.57 -8.24 -15.68
N VAL A 336 -13.12 -8.37 -14.43
CA VAL A 336 -13.38 -9.50 -13.52
C VAL A 336 -14.48 -9.16 -12.54
#